data_AF-A0A3B8QJG3-F1
#
_entry.id   AF-A0A3B8QJG3-F1
#
_cell.length_a   1.000
_cell.length_b   1.000
_cell.length_c   1.000
_cell.angle_alpha   90.00
_cell.angle_beta   90.00
_cell.angle_gamma   90.00
#
_symmetry.space_group_name_H-M   'P 1'
#
loop_
_entity.id
_entity.type
_entity.pdbx_description
1 polymer ?
#
loop_
_entity_poly.entity_id
_entity_poly.type
_entity_poly.pdbx_seq_one_letter_code
_entity_poly.pdbx_strand_id
1 'polypeptide(L)'
;MRNGHPLNTFQSDWANDLVAGKTRFGSKIPEPEEVAISIQTLANLTASSFIPDYIKVDVEGNELEAVRGLEVLPKVLLWEFNLPKFRDEFLSTVSLLVQIDQTVRFKILTEVNDGFLHAGKGEIDASALIEMVDVNQLKYFELFCFSDR
;
A
#
# COMPACT_ATOMS: atom_id res chain seq x y z
N MET A 1 4.46 -17.46 20.32
CA MET A 1 4.31 -16.73 19.05
C MET A 1 5.38 -17.24 18.12
N ARG A 2 5.05 -17.62 16.88
CA ARG A 2 6.06 -17.77 15.83
C ARG A 2 6.55 -16.37 15.45
N ASN A 3 7.83 -16.22 15.14
CA ASN A 3 8.39 -14.94 14.72
C ASN A 3 7.84 -14.59 13.32
N GLY A 4 7.30 -13.38 13.16
CA GLY A 4 6.88 -12.88 11.85
C GLY A 4 8.09 -12.52 10.98
N HIS A 5 7.97 -12.72 9.67
CA HIS A 5 8.95 -12.25 8.68
C HIS A 5 8.37 -11.01 7.98
N PRO A 6 9.18 -9.99 7.64
CA PRO A 6 8.72 -8.84 6.83
C PRO A 6 8.26 -9.20 5.41
N LEU A 7 8.27 -10.49 5.04
CA LEU A 7 7.83 -10.98 3.73
C LEU A 7 6.61 -11.91 3.85
N ASN A 8 5.95 -11.88 5.01
CA ASN A 8 4.68 -12.56 5.18
C ASN A 8 3.63 -11.91 4.25
N THR A 9 2.82 -12.72 3.60
CA THR A 9 1.82 -12.25 2.64
C THR A 9 0.57 -13.11 2.68
N PHE A 10 -0.57 -12.52 2.33
CA PHE A 10 -1.81 -13.25 2.06
C PHE A 10 -1.91 -13.75 0.60
N GLN A 11 -0.97 -13.36 -0.27
CA GLN A 11 -1.00 -13.64 -1.70
C GLN A 11 -0.07 -14.82 -2.04
N SER A 12 -0.65 -15.99 -2.33
CA SER A 12 0.11 -17.19 -2.68
C SER A 12 1.04 -16.98 -3.88
N ASP A 13 0.60 -16.20 -4.87
CA ASP A 13 1.42 -15.85 -6.02
C ASP A 13 2.66 -15.02 -5.67
N TRP A 14 2.52 -14.06 -4.74
CA TRP A 14 3.64 -13.24 -4.28
C TRP A 14 4.64 -14.09 -3.50
N ALA A 15 4.15 -14.99 -2.65
CA ALA A 15 4.97 -15.97 -1.95
C ALA A 15 5.77 -16.84 -2.94
N ASN A 16 5.13 -17.32 -4.00
CA ASN A 16 5.80 -18.09 -5.05
C ASN A 16 6.88 -17.28 -5.78
N ASP A 17 6.62 -16.00 -6.08
CA ASP A 17 7.60 -15.12 -6.71
C ASP A 17 8.80 -14.85 -5.78
N LEU A 18 8.58 -14.72 -4.46
CA LEU A 18 9.63 -14.57 -3.46
C LEU A 18 10.53 -15.82 -3.39
N VAL A 19 9.94 -17.02 -3.34
CA VAL A 19 10.68 -18.30 -3.36
C VAL A 19 11.47 -18.45 -4.65
N ALA A 20 10.90 -18.04 -5.78
CA ALA A 20 11.54 -18.11 -7.08
C ALA A 20 12.62 -17.02 -7.28
N GLY A 21 12.70 -16.01 -6.41
CA GLY A 21 13.59 -14.86 -6.56
C GLY A 21 13.21 -13.96 -7.74
N LYS A 22 11.92 -13.88 -8.06
CA LYS A 22 11.35 -13.09 -9.18
C LYS A 22 10.90 -11.68 -8.77
N THR A 23 10.95 -11.37 -7.47
CA THR A 23 10.59 -10.05 -6.94
C THR A 23 11.76 -9.05 -7.04
N ARG A 24 11.50 -7.79 -6.67
CA ARG A 24 12.52 -6.72 -6.65
C ARG A 24 13.71 -7.03 -5.74
N PHE A 25 13.54 -7.89 -4.74
CA PHE A 25 14.59 -8.22 -3.78
C PHE A 25 15.69 -9.11 -4.37
N GLY A 26 15.46 -9.74 -5.53
CA GLY A 26 16.45 -10.53 -6.29
C GLY A 26 17.01 -11.75 -5.55
N SER A 27 16.52 -12.05 -4.35
CA SER A 27 16.95 -13.12 -3.48
C SER A 27 15.82 -14.12 -3.30
N LYS A 28 16.19 -15.41 -3.24
CA LYS A 28 15.25 -16.49 -2.94
C LYS A 28 15.07 -16.59 -1.43
N ILE A 29 13.83 -16.76 -1.00
CA ILE A 29 13.52 -17.09 0.39
C ILE A 29 13.25 -18.60 0.53
N PRO A 30 13.35 -19.16 1.76
CA PRO A 30 12.88 -20.51 2.02
C PRO A 30 11.39 -20.68 1.68
N GLU A 31 10.99 -21.92 1.40
CA GLU A 31 9.57 -22.26 1.22
C GLU A 31 8.74 -21.79 2.43
N PRO A 32 7.64 -21.05 2.21
CA PRO A 32 6.83 -20.53 3.29
C PRO A 32 6.00 -21.64 3.94
N GLU A 33 5.68 -21.44 5.23
CA GLU A 33 4.67 -22.24 5.91
C GLU A 33 3.33 -21.49 5.86
N GLU A 34 2.23 -22.20 5.60
CA GLU A 34 0.90 -21.65 5.72
C GLU A 34 0.43 -21.67 7.17
N VAL A 35 -0.08 -20.53 7.65
CA VAL A 35 -0.59 -20.39 9.02
C VAL A 35 -1.97 -19.75 8.97
N ALA A 36 -2.96 -20.41 9.58
CA ALA A 36 -4.27 -19.82 9.78
C ALA A 36 -4.20 -18.73 10.85
N ILE A 37 -4.64 -17.52 10.49
CA ILE A 37 -4.75 -16.39 11.41
C ILE A 37 -6.15 -15.81 11.38
N SER A 38 -6.61 -15.27 12.50
CA SER A 38 -7.84 -14.49 12.55
C SER A 38 -7.60 -13.09 12.01
N ILE A 39 -8.50 -12.62 11.15
CA ILE A 39 -8.46 -11.27 10.56
C ILE A 39 -9.60 -10.41 11.12
N GLN A 40 -9.37 -9.10 11.23
CA GLN A 40 -10.37 -8.10 11.57
C GLN A 40 -10.18 -6.87 10.66
N THR A 41 -11.23 -6.07 10.48
CA THR A 41 -11.17 -4.84 9.67
C THR A 41 -10.54 -3.69 10.45
N LEU A 42 -9.94 -2.74 9.73
CA LEU A 42 -9.45 -1.50 10.34
C LEU A 42 -10.58 -0.73 11.03
N ALA A 43 -11.80 -0.69 10.47
CA ALA A 43 -12.96 -0.07 11.08
C ALA A 43 -13.29 -0.63 12.48
N ASN A 44 -13.15 -1.94 12.68
CA ASN A 44 -13.36 -2.56 14.00
C ASN A 44 -12.27 -2.18 15.00
N LEU A 45 -11.04 -1.91 14.52
CA LEU A 45 -9.93 -1.46 15.36
C LEU A 45 -10.00 0.04 15.67
N THR A 46 -10.50 0.84 14.72
CA THR A 46 -10.65 2.30 14.81
C THR A 46 -12.09 2.68 15.16
N ALA A 47 -12.76 1.90 16.01
CA ALA A 47 -14.14 2.13 16.42
C ALA A 47 -14.39 3.63 16.70
N SER A 48 -15.61 4.13 16.41
CA SER A 48 -16.03 5.55 16.34
C SER A 48 -15.48 6.57 17.36
N SER A 49 -14.86 6.14 18.45
CA SER A 49 -14.15 6.97 19.43
C SER A 49 -12.68 7.29 19.09
N PHE A 50 -12.04 6.60 18.14
CA PHE A 50 -10.61 6.82 17.83
C PHE A 50 -10.25 6.47 16.38
N ILE A 51 -9.84 7.50 15.62
CA ILE A 51 -9.17 7.34 14.32
C ILE A 51 -7.73 7.82 14.50
N PRO A 52 -6.71 7.00 14.19
CA PRO A 52 -5.33 7.44 14.22
C PRO A 52 -5.08 8.62 13.25
N ASP A 53 -4.21 9.55 13.62
CA ASP A 53 -3.78 10.60 12.67
C ASP A 53 -3.00 10.02 11.48
N TYR A 54 -2.33 8.88 11.69
CA TYR A 54 -1.47 8.23 10.71
C TYR A 54 -1.62 6.72 10.74
N ILE A 55 -1.74 6.10 9.57
CA ILE A 55 -1.72 4.64 9.40
C ILE A 55 -0.72 4.31 8.28
N LYS A 56 0.18 3.34 8.53
CA LYS A 56 0.95 2.66 7.47
C LYS A 56 0.32 1.30 7.22
N VAL A 57 0.03 0.99 5.96
CA VAL A 57 -0.39 -0.31 5.46
C VAL A 57 0.76 -0.90 4.66
N ASP A 58 1.26 -2.03 5.13
CA ASP A 58 2.39 -2.76 4.57
C ASP A 58 2.11 -4.25 4.78
N VAL A 59 1.37 -4.82 3.83
CA VAL A 59 0.83 -6.20 3.92
C VAL A 59 1.33 -7.10 2.79
N GLU A 60 2.27 -6.58 1.98
CA GLU A 60 2.94 -7.28 0.88
C GLU A 60 1.95 -7.99 -0.05
N GLY A 61 1.03 -7.19 -0.61
CA GLY A 61 -0.16 -7.66 -1.32
C GLY A 61 -1.36 -7.75 -0.39
N ASN A 62 -2.56 -7.37 -0.87
CA ASN A 62 -3.81 -7.23 -0.09
C ASN A 62 -4.02 -5.83 0.52
N GLU A 63 -3.27 -4.83 0.06
CA GLU A 63 -3.48 -3.41 0.36
C GLU A 63 -4.94 -3.00 0.10
N LEU A 64 -5.54 -3.41 -1.01
CA LEU A 64 -6.93 -3.04 -1.34
C LEU A 64 -7.93 -3.51 -0.28
N GLU A 65 -7.77 -4.71 0.26
CA GLU A 65 -8.67 -5.22 1.31
C GLU A 65 -8.48 -4.45 2.62
N ALA A 66 -7.25 -4.00 2.92
CA ALA A 66 -7.02 -3.08 4.04
C ALA A 66 -7.77 -1.75 3.84
N VAL A 67 -7.77 -1.17 2.62
CA VAL A 67 -8.59 0.02 2.31
C VAL A 67 -10.07 -0.25 2.53
N ARG A 68 -10.58 -1.37 2.01
CA ARG A 68 -12.01 -1.73 2.11
C ARG A 68 -12.48 -1.90 3.55
N GLY A 69 -11.55 -2.22 4.45
CA GLY A 69 -11.80 -2.27 5.87
C GLY A 69 -11.94 -0.91 6.56
N LEU A 70 -11.70 0.22 5.86
CA LEU A 70 -11.83 1.57 6.42
C LEU A 70 -13.21 2.16 6.11
N GLU A 71 -13.85 2.72 7.14
CA GLU A 71 -15.07 3.54 6.99
C GLU A 71 -14.74 5.03 6.82
N VAL A 72 -13.62 5.47 7.41
CA VAL A 72 -13.13 6.85 7.38
C VAL A 72 -11.61 6.82 7.22
N LEU A 73 -11.05 7.77 6.49
CA LEU A 73 -9.60 7.88 6.33
C LEU A 73 -8.95 8.56 7.54
N PRO A 74 -7.73 8.13 7.94
CA PRO A 74 -6.88 8.96 8.80
C PRO A 74 -6.42 10.21 8.04
N LYS A 75 -5.87 11.19 8.75
CA LYS A 75 -5.28 12.39 8.11
C LYS A 75 -4.19 12.03 7.11
N VAL A 76 -3.41 10.98 7.42
CA VAL A 76 -2.36 10.48 6.56
C VAL A 76 -2.39 8.95 6.51
N LEU A 77 -2.38 8.42 5.30
CA LEU A 77 -2.34 6.98 5.03
C LEU A 77 -1.15 6.68 4.12
N LEU A 78 -0.27 5.77 4.54
CA LEU A 78 0.91 5.33 3.78
C LEU A 78 0.74 3.89 3.30
N TRP A 79 1.10 3.63 2.05
CA TRP A 79 1.04 2.31 1.41
C TRP A 79 2.35 2.00 0.70
N GLU A 80 2.60 0.72 0.43
CA GLU A 80 3.65 0.27 -0.49
C GLU A 80 3.03 -0.46 -1.67
N PHE A 81 3.49 -0.16 -2.89
CA PHE A 81 3.02 -0.86 -4.10
C PHE A 81 4.18 -1.53 -4.83
N ASN A 82 4.08 -2.84 -5.01
CA ASN A 82 4.99 -3.62 -5.85
C ASN A 82 4.40 -3.77 -7.28
N LEU A 83 5.01 -3.14 -8.26
CA LEU A 83 4.59 -3.13 -9.67
C LEU A 83 5.55 -3.94 -10.56
N PRO A 84 5.04 -4.53 -11.67
CA PRO A 84 3.67 -4.42 -12.21
C PRO A 84 2.65 -5.38 -11.58
N LYS A 85 3.07 -6.27 -10.67
CA LYS A 85 2.24 -7.36 -10.12
C LYS A 85 0.91 -6.85 -9.54
N PHE A 86 0.95 -5.78 -8.75
CA PHE A 86 -0.23 -5.24 -8.06
C PHE A 86 -0.78 -3.97 -8.73
N ARG A 87 -0.66 -3.84 -10.06
CA ARG A 87 -1.15 -2.66 -10.79
C ARG A 87 -2.66 -2.46 -10.66
N ASP A 88 -3.44 -3.51 -10.87
CA ASP A 88 -4.90 -3.41 -10.81
C ASP A 88 -5.37 -3.12 -9.38
N GLU A 89 -4.64 -3.65 -8.39
CA GLU A 89 -4.86 -3.37 -6.98
C GLU A 89 -4.56 -1.91 -6.63
N PHE A 90 -3.45 -1.36 -7.15
CA PHE A 90 -3.13 0.06 -7.05
C PHE A 90 -4.24 0.95 -7.61
N LEU A 91 -4.71 0.69 -8.84
CA LEU A 91 -5.77 1.47 -9.47
C LEU A 91 -7.08 1.42 -8.67
N SER A 92 -7.43 0.22 -8.19
CA SER A 92 -8.61 0.00 -7.35
C SER A 92 -8.50 0.72 -6.01
N THR A 93 -7.30 0.73 -5.42
CA THR A 93 -7.01 1.40 -4.16
C THR A 93 -7.15 2.91 -4.31
N VAL A 94 -6.54 3.51 -5.32
CA VAL A 94 -6.65 4.95 -5.60
C VAL A 94 -8.12 5.33 -5.85
N SER A 95 -8.85 4.53 -6.64
CA SER A 95 -10.26 4.78 -6.90
C SER A 95 -11.10 4.75 -5.61
N LEU A 96 -10.87 3.77 -4.74
CA LEU A 96 -11.60 3.65 -3.48
C LEU A 96 -11.25 4.79 -2.52
N LEU A 97 -10.00 5.23 -2.45
CA LEU A 97 -9.60 6.36 -1.61
C LEU A 97 -10.35 7.64 -2.00
N VAL A 98 -10.45 7.93 -3.31
CA VAL A 98 -11.23 9.06 -3.83
C VAL A 98 -12.73 8.92 -3.56
N GLN A 99 -13.26 7.69 -3.53
CA GLN A 99 -14.67 7.44 -3.20
C GLN A 99 -14.97 7.69 -1.72
N ILE A 100 -14.06 7.29 -0.82
CA ILE A 100 -14.20 7.51 0.63
C ILE A 100 -14.12 9.02 0.94
N ASP A 101 -13.18 9.72 0.31
CA ASP A 101 -12.99 11.16 0.46
C ASP A 101 -12.52 11.80 -0.85
N GLN A 102 -13.34 12.69 -1.40
CA GLN A 102 -13.05 13.39 -2.65
C GLN A 102 -11.97 14.47 -2.52
N THR A 103 -11.59 14.83 -1.30
CA THR A 103 -10.55 15.84 -1.02
C THR A 103 -9.14 15.27 -0.97
N VAL A 104 -8.99 13.95 -1.13
CA VAL A 104 -7.70 13.27 -0.99
C VAL A 104 -6.67 13.80 -1.97
N ARG A 105 -5.44 13.94 -1.46
CA ARG A 105 -4.29 14.31 -2.27
C ARG A 105 -3.16 13.34 -1.99
N PHE A 106 -2.29 13.16 -2.98
CA PHE A 106 -1.31 12.09 -2.99
C PHE A 106 0.11 12.61 -3.07
N LYS A 107 1.04 11.81 -2.56
CA LYS A 107 2.47 12.01 -2.75
C LYS A 107 3.15 10.65 -2.80
N ILE A 108 4.18 10.49 -3.62
CA ILE A 108 4.93 9.24 -3.67
C ILE A 108 6.35 9.39 -3.12
N LEU A 109 6.90 8.29 -2.63
CA LEU A 109 8.32 8.13 -2.34
C LEU A 109 8.85 6.95 -3.17
N THR A 110 9.98 7.11 -3.86
CA THR A 110 10.61 6.02 -4.62
C THR A 110 12.03 5.78 -4.14
N GLU A 111 12.54 4.56 -4.32
CA GLU A 111 13.92 4.17 -3.92
C GLU A 111 15.01 5.00 -4.60
N VAL A 112 14.73 5.61 -5.76
CA VAL A 112 15.75 6.31 -6.56
C VAL A 112 16.03 7.72 -6.01
N ASN A 113 15.25 8.19 -5.03
CA ASN A 113 15.54 9.44 -4.34
C ASN A 113 15.55 9.23 -2.83
N ASP A 114 16.71 9.50 -2.22
CA ASP A 114 16.94 9.60 -0.76
C ASP A 114 16.20 10.78 -0.10
N GLY A 115 15.05 11.15 -0.63
CA GLY A 115 14.17 12.19 -0.16
C GLY A 115 12.90 12.14 -0.96
N PHE A 116 11.77 12.50 -0.35
CA PHE A 116 10.48 12.72 -1.01
C PHE A 116 10.68 13.28 -2.43
N LEU A 117 10.63 12.43 -3.45
CA LEU A 117 10.43 12.89 -4.81
C LEU A 117 9.12 13.65 -4.76
N HIS A 118 9.17 14.94 -5.08
CA HIS A 118 8.11 15.92 -4.82
C HIS A 118 8.13 16.58 -3.43
N ALA A 119 9.29 16.80 -2.81
CA ALA A 119 9.47 17.93 -1.90
C ALA A 119 9.36 19.30 -2.62
N GLY A 120 9.26 19.33 -3.95
CA GLY A 120 9.15 20.55 -4.77
C GLY A 120 7.90 20.70 -5.65
N LYS A 121 7.03 19.68 -5.75
CA LYS A 121 5.67 19.81 -6.31
C LYS A 121 4.73 19.39 -5.19
N GLY A 122 3.68 20.16 -4.93
CA GLY A 122 2.73 19.85 -3.87
C GLY A 122 2.06 18.49 -4.06
N GLU A 123 1.15 18.17 -3.14
CA GLU A 123 0.31 16.99 -3.24
C GLU A 123 -0.47 16.99 -4.58
N ILE A 124 -0.62 15.83 -5.21
CA ILE A 124 -1.23 15.66 -6.54
C ILE A 124 -2.58 14.95 -6.45
N ASP A 125 -3.43 15.11 -7.47
CA ASP A 125 -4.68 14.35 -7.57
C ASP A 125 -4.47 12.92 -8.12
N ALA A 126 -5.53 12.12 -8.09
CA ALA A 126 -5.51 10.73 -8.54
C ALA A 126 -5.14 10.57 -10.02
N SER A 127 -5.57 11.49 -10.90
CA SER A 127 -5.28 11.42 -12.33
C SER A 127 -3.79 11.64 -12.58
N ALA A 128 -3.22 12.68 -11.96
CA ALA A 128 -1.80 12.99 -12.05
C ALA A 128 -0.93 11.87 -11.44
N LEU A 129 -1.39 11.24 -10.35
CA LEU A 129 -0.74 10.08 -9.74
C LEU A 129 -0.66 8.90 -10.73
N ILE A 130 -1.78 8.53 -11.34
CA ILE A 130 -1.86 7.41 -12.29
C ILE A 130 -0.97 7.69 -13.52
N GLU A 131 -1.05 8.89 -14.09
CA GLU A 131 -0.22 9.30 -15.22
C GLU A 131 1.28 9.19 -14.88
N MET A 132 1.68 9.69 -13.71
CA MET A 132 3.07 9.66 -13.26
C MET A 132 3.58 8.23 -13.07
N VAL A 133 2.80 7.33 -12.46
CA VAL A 133 3.17 5.92 -12.29
C VAL A 133 3.40 5.25 -13.65
N ASP A 134 2.53 5.54 -14.62
CA ASP A 134 2.57 4.94 -15.96
C ASP A 134 3.75 5.44 -16.79
N VAL A 135 3.94 6.76 -16.84
CA VAL A 135 5.00 7.42 -17.62
C VAL A 135 6.38 7.01 -17.12
N ASN A 136 6.56 6.94 -15.79
CA ASN A 136 7.85 6.60 -15.20
C ASN A 136 8.09 5.09 -15.06
N GLN A 137 7.11 4.26 -15.43
CA GLN A 137 7.19 2.79 -15.32
C GLN A 137 7.68 2.34 -13.94
N LEU A 138 7.14 2.95 -12.89
CA LEU A 138 7.60 2.69 -11.52
C LEU A 138 7.39 1.21 -11.18
N LYS A 139 8.42 0.58 -10.60
CA LYS A 139 8.38 -0.81 -10.13
C LYS A 139 8.03 -0.92 -8.66
N TYR A 140 8.31 0.14 -7.91
CA TYR A 140 8.01 0.24 -6.49
C TYR A 140 7.92 1.70 -6.09
N PHE A 141 6.98 2.00 -5.19
CA PHE A 141 6.89 3.29 -4.51
C PHE A 141 6.07 3.15 -3.23
N GLU A 142 6.31 4.05 -2.29
CA GLU A 142 5.38 4.30 -1.20
C GLU A 142 4.40 5.41 -1.61
N LEU A 143 3.13 5.25 -1.28
CA LEU A 143 2.08 6.23 -1.55
C LEU A 143 1.59 6.84 -0.25
N PHE A 144 1.72 8.15 -0.11
CA PHE A 144 1.04 8.93 0.90
C PHE A 144 -0.31 9.41 0.33
N CYS A 145 -1.37 9.26 1.11
CA CYS A 145 -2.68 9.83 0.88
C CYS A 145 -3.01 10.74 2.06
N PHE A 146 -3.32 12.00 1.77
CA PHE A 146 -3.70 13.03 2.74
C PHE A 146 -5.20 13.29 2.64
N SER A 147 -5.89 13.38 3.78
CA SER A 147 -7.31 13.70 3.88
C SER A 147 -7.50 14.96 4.74
N ASP A 148 -8.43 15.83 4.36
CA ASP A 148 -8.74 17.08 5.08
C ASP A 148 -9.77 16.92 6.22
N ARG A 149 -10.26 15.70 6.46
CA ARG A 149 -11.28 15.44 7.47
C ARG A 149 -10.76 15.49 8.91
#